data_AF-A0A7C1EEP0-F1
#
_entry.id   AF-A0A7C1EEP0-F1
#
_cell.length_a   1.000
_cell.length_b   1.000
_cell.length_c   1.000
_cell.angle_alpha   90.00
_cell.angle_beta   90.00
_cell.angle_gamma   90.00
#
_symmetry.space_group_name_H-M   'P 1'
#
loop_
_entity.id
_entity.type
_entity.pdbx_description
1 polymer ?
#
loop_
_entity_poly.entity_id
_entity_poly.type
_entity_poly.pdbx_seq_one_letter_code
_entity_poly.pdbx_strand_id
1 'polypeptide(L)'
;MVKRFFVVVLLCVFASAAYGQNELKTRAIPVGMALTGVIIAGSWTKFIINGGLGGEGYFICMDKGCLRWPEMTADYAAAGALVVGAYGLWTEQEWGEAAATAALGALLYLSFRNMGSALVDDTGEKNVLAEMMPLTISLVGSAMCLGVFIAH
;
A
#
# COMPACT_ATOMS: atom_id res chain seq x y z
N MET A 1 -14.11 6.16 -4.82
CA MET A 1 -12.97 5.91 -5.73
C MET A 1 -12.09 4.89 -5.02
N VAL A 2 -11.60 3.81 -5.68
CA VAL A 2 -10.83 2.69 -5.08
C VAL A 2 -11.65 1.58 -4.36
N LYS A 3 -12.75 1.09 -4.95
CA LYS A 3 -13.53 -0.04 -4.37
C LYS A 3 -13.07 -1.46 -4.77
N ARG A 4 -11.97 -1.66 -5.52
CA ARG A 4 -11.74 -2.95 -6.20
C ARG A 4 -10.31 -3.53 -6.25
N PHE A 5 -9.30 -2.95 -5.60
CA PHE A 5 -7.91 -3.28 -5.98
C PHE A 5 -7.01 -4.01 -4.96
N PHE A 6 -7.49 -4.43 -3.78
CA PHE A 6 -6.61 -4.91 -2.70
C PHE A 6 -6.65 -6.42 -2.39
N VAL A 7 -7.21 -7.25 -3.29
CA VAL A 7 -7.26 -8.71 -3.12
C VAL A 7 -5.86 -9.37 -3.15
N VAL A 8 -4.84 -8.66 -3.64
CA VAL A 8 -3.51 -9.23 -3.91
C VAL A 8 -2.69 -9.52 -2.64
N VAL A 9 -2.88 -8.76 -1.56
CA VAL A 9 -2.11 -8.96 -0.30
C VAL A 9 -2.53 -10.26 0.41
N LEU A 10 -3.78 -10.70 0.23
CA LEU A 10 -4.31 -11.91 0.86
C LEU A 10 -3.59 -13.18 0.38
N LEU A 11 -3.18 -13.23 -0.90
CA LEU A 11 -2.50 -14.39 -1.46
C LEU A 11 -1.12 -14.63 -0.83
N CYS A 12 -0.40 -13.57 -0.44
CA CYS A 12 0.90 -13.69 0.21
C CYS A 12 0.78 -14.17 1.66
N VAL A 13 -0.26 -13.75 2.39
CA VAL A 13 -0.53 -14.19 3.77
C VAL A 13 -1.00 -15.64 3.81
N PHE A 14 -1.82 -16.10 2.87
CA PHE A 14 -2.20 -17.51 2.82
C PHE A 14 -1.05 -18.42 2.35
N ALA A 15 -0.15 -17.91 1.49
CA ALA A 15 1.06 -18.64 1.12
C ALA A 15 2.01 -18.87 2.30
N SER A 16 2.03 -18.00 3.32
CA SER A 16 2.91 -18.18 4.48
C SER A 16 2.59 -19.38 5.36
N ALA A 17 1.37 -19.90 5.31
CA ALA A 17 1.01 -21.12 6.02
C ALA A 17 1.51 -22.40 5.32
N ALA A 18 1.89 -22.32 4.04
CA ALA A 18 2.23 -23.47 3.21
C ALA A 18 3.72 -23.54 2.81
N TYR A 19 4.47 -22.44 2.88
CA TYR A 19 5.86 -22.35 2.44
C TYR A 19 6.85 -22.28 3.60
N GLY A 20 8.06 -22.85 3.42
CA GLY A 20 9.18 -22.67 4.35
C GLY A 20 9.64 -21.21 4.43
N GLN A 21 10.17 -20.80 5.59
CA GLN A 21 10.52 -19.38 5.87
C GLN A 21 11.43 -18.73 4.81
N ASN A 22 12.38 -19.48 4.26
CA ASN A 22 13.31 -18.96 3.23
C ASN A 22 12.61 -18.67 1.90
N GLU A 23 11.72 -19.55 1.44
CA GLU A 23 10.93 -19.37 0.22
C GLU A 23 9.93 -18.22 0.36
N LEU A 24 9.42 -18.01 1.59
CA LEU A 24 8.52 -16.91 1.89
C LEU A 24 9.19 -15.54 1.72
N LYS A 25 10.37 -15.36 2.33
CA LYS A 25 11.14 -14.11 2.30
C LYS A 25 11.61 -13.76 0.88
N THR A 26 12.06 -14.76 0.11
CA THR A 26 12.68 -14.53 -1.21
C THR A 26 11.69 -14.45 -2.36
N ARG A 27 10.48 -15.03 -2.24
CA ARG A 27 9.53 -15.10 -3.36
C ARG A 27 8.17 -14.47 -3.06
N ALA A 28 7.51 -14.88 -1.99
CA ALA A 28 6.13 -14.47 -1.75
C ALA A 28 6.02 -13.00 -1.31
N ILE A 29 6.87 -12.57 -0.36
CA ILE A 29 6.86 -11.19 0.16
C ILE A 29 7.22 -10.18 -0.95
N PRO A 30 8.30 -10.37 -1.75
CA PRO A 30 8.66 -9.44 -2.82
C PRO A 30 7.56 -9.29 -3.88
N VAL A 31 6.93 -10.40 -4.29
CA VAL A 31 5.81 -10.38 -5.25
C VAL A 31 4.65 -9.54 -4.69
N GLY A 32 4.28 -9.76 -3.42
CA GLY A 32 3.20 -9.02 -2.77
C GLY A 32 3.48 -7.52 -2.67
N MET A 33 4.71 -7.17 -2.28
CA MET A 33 5.17 -5.79 -2.20
C MET A 33 5.16 -5.11 -3.57
N ALA A 34 5.75 -5.74 -4.59
CA ALA A 34 5.82 -5.20 -5.94
C ALA A 34 4.42 -4.96 -6.53
N LEU A 35 3.52 -5.95 -6.41
CA LEU A 35 2.15 -5.81 -6.89
C LEU A 35 1.39 -4.70 -6.15
N THR A 36 1.54 -4.63 -4.83
CA THR A 36 0.90 -3.57 -4.02
C THR A 36 1.39 -2.19 -4.42
N GLY A 37 2.71 -2.02 -4.59
CA GLY A 37 3.30 -0.76 -5.05
C GLY A 37 2.76 -0.35 -6.43
N VAL A 38 2.73 -1.28 -7.39
CA VAL A 38 2.18 -1.02 -8.73
C VAL A 38 0.70 -0.64 -8.68
N ILE A 39 -0.10 -1.28 -7.82
CA ILE A 39 -1.52 -0.96 -7.65
C ILE A 39 -1.71 0.45 -7.08
N ILE A 40 -0.97 0.82 -6.03
CA ILE A 40 -1.03 2.15 -5.43
C ILE A 40 -0.68 3.21 -6.48
N ALA A 41 0.47 3.06 -7.14
CA ALA A 41 0.91 3.99 -8.18
C ALA A 41 -0.08 4.05 -9.35
N GLY A 42 -0.61 2.90 -9.80
CA GLY A 42 -1.59 2.82 -10.87
C GLY A 42 -2.92 3.49 -10.51
N SER A 43 -3.33 3.42 -9.24
CA SER A 43 -4.56 4.06 -8.77
C SER A 43 -4.50 5.59 -8.84
N TRP A 44 -3.39 6.18 -8.40
CA TRP A 44 -3.12 7.61 -8.54
C TRP A 44 -2.95 8.02 -9.99
N THR A 45 -2.23 7.23 -10.78
CA THR A 45 -2.03 7.50 -12.21
C THR A 45 -3.38 7.54 -12.95
N LYS A 46 -4.27 6.59 -12.66
CA LYS A 46 -5.63 6.58 -13.19
C LYS A 46 -6.45 7.80 -12.74
N PHE A 47 -6.30 8.23 -11.48
CA PHE A 47 -6.97 9.43 -10.98
C PHE A 47 -6.51 10.69 -11.72
N ILE A 48 -5.20 10.83 -11.96
CA ILE A 48 -4.61 11.95 -12.70
C ILE A 48 -5.12 11.96 -14.15
N ILE A 49 -5.07 10.82 -14.85
CA ILE A 49 -5.50 10.71 -16.26
C ILE A 49 -6.98 11.06 -16.42
N ASN A 50 -7.82 10.73 -15.44
CA ASN A 50 -9.25 11.06 -15.47
C ASN A 50 -9.56 12.51 -15.08
N GLY A 51 -8.55 13.39 -14.99
CA GLY A 51 -8.75 14.79 -14.65
C GLY A 51 -9.05 15.04 -13.17
N GLY A 52 -8.67 14.12 -12.28
CA GLY A 52 -8.85 14.29 -10.83
C GLY A 52 -8.09 15.49 -10.24
N LEU A 53 -7.10 15.99 -10.97
CA LEU A 53 -6.35 17.21 -10.69
C LEU A 53 -7.08 18.45 -11.25
N GLY A 54 -8.37 18.65 -10.92
CA GLY A 54 -9.23 19.68 -11.53
C GLY A 54 -8.96 21.14 -11.13
N GLY A 55 -7.75 21.50 -10.70
CA GLY A 55 -7.40 22.87 -10.27
C GLY A 55 -6.37 23.56 -11.16
N GLU A 56 -6.02 24.81 -10.85
CA GLU A 56 -4.95 25.58 -11.51
C GLU A 56 -3.84 25.97 -10.50
N GLY A 57 -2.58 25.95 -10.93
CA GLY A 57 -1.41 26.33 -10.10
C GLY A 57 -1.12 25.42 -8.90
N TYR A 58 -0.63 25.99 -7.78
CA TYR A 58 -0.27 25.21 -6.58
C TYR A 58 -1.49 24.56 -5.87
N PHE A 59 -2.70 25.00 -6.20
CA PHE A 59 -3.96 24.44 -5.71
C PHE A 59 -4.57 23.39 -6.65
N ILE A 60 -3.80 22.95 -7.66
CA ILE A 60 -4.09 21.75 -8.43
C ILE A 60 -4.31 20.61 -7.43
N CYS A 61 -5.54 20.10 -7.36
CA CYS A 61 -5.97 19.04 -6.45
C CYS A 61 -6.34 19.45 -5.02
N MET A 62 -7.04 20.57 -4.85
CA MET A 62 -7.79 20.82 -3.62
C MET A 62 -9.11 20.05 -3.62
N ASP A 63 -9.36 19.24 -2.58
CA ASP A 63 -10.64 18.59 -2.33
C ASP A 63 -11.10 18.95 -0.92
N LYS A 64 -12.33 19.47 -0.81
CA LYS A 64 -12.93 19.96 0.46
C LYS A 64 -12.00 20.91 1.27
N GLY A 65 -11.18 21.72 0.60
CA GLY A 65 -10.25 22.66 1.25
C GLY A 65 -8.88 22.08 1.63
N CYS A 66 -8.64 20.79 1.38
CA CYS A 66 -7.37 20.13 1.65
C CYS A 66 -6.59 19.88 0.35
N LEU A 67 -5.27 20.14 0.37
CA LEU A 67 -4.37 19.81 -0.72
C LEU A 67 -4.16 18.29 -0.78
N ARG A 68 -4.44 17.67 -1.93
CA ARG A 68 -4.23 16.23 -2.15
C ARG A 68 -2.84 15.86 -2.65
N TRP A 69 -2.09 16.81 -3.21
CA TRP A 69 -0.76 16.49 -3.75
C TRP A 69 0.24 15.97 -2.70
N PRO A 70 0.26 16.40 -1.41
CA PRO A 70 1.17 15.83 -0.42
C PRO A 70 0.87 14.36 -0.14
N GLU A 71 -0.42 14.02 -0.03
CA GLU A 71 -0.90 12.65 0.11
C GLU A 71 -0.53 11.80 -1.11
N MET A 72 -0.81 12.30 -2.31
CA MET A 72 -0.44 11.62 -3.56
C MET A 72 1.07 11.37 -3.63
N THR A 73 1.88 12.36 -3.22
CA THR A 73 3.35 12.24 -3.19
C THR A 73 3.79 11.17 -2.19
N ALA A 74 3.19 11.15 -1.00
CA ALA A 74 3.49 10.14 0.02
C ALA A 74 3.14 8.72 -0.47
N ASP A 75 2.00 8.56 -1.14
CA ASP A 75 1.55 7.28 -1.68
C ASP A 75 2.45 6.81 -2.83
N TYR A 76 2.87 7.69 -3.74
CA TYR A 76 3.85 7.36 -4.78
C TYR A 76 5.22 7.01 -4.20
N ALA A 77 5.67 7.73 -3.16
CA ALA A 77 6.92 7.42 -2.48
C ALA A 77 6.86 6.04 -1.81
N ALA A 78 5.75 5.73 -1.13
CA ALA A 78 5.52 4.42 -0.53
C ALA A 78 5.46 3.31 -1.60
N ALA A 79 4.77 3.56 -2.72
CA ALA A 79 4.72 2.63 -3.85
C ALA A 79 6.11 2.37 -4.43
N GLY A 80 6.92 3.41 -4.62
CA GLY A 80 8.31 3.30 -5.05
C GLY A 80 9.16 2.49 -4.07
N ALA A 81 9.04 2.78 -2.77
CA ALA A 81 9.74 2.05 -1.72
C ALA A 81 9.36 0.56 -1.69
N LEU A 82 8.08 0.22 -1.91
CA LEU A 82 7.62 -1.17 -2.00
C LEU A 82 8.25 -1.90 -3.19
N VAL A 83 8.30 -1.27 -4.37
CA VAL A 83 8.90 -1.86 -5.57
C VAL A 83 10.42 -2.00 -5.42
N VAL A 84 11.09 -0.99 -4.90
CA VAL A 84 12.55 -1.02 -4.66
C VAL A 84 12.91 -2.04 -3.58
N GLY A 85 12.15 -2.11 -2.49
CA GLY A 85 12.33 -3.12 -1.44
C GLY A 85 12.10 -4.54 -1.97
N ALA A 86 11.06 -4.76 -2.78
CA ALA A 86 10.84 -6.03 -3.46
C ALA A 86 12.01 -6.42 -4.37
N TYR A 87 12.54 -5.47 -5.14
CA TYR A 87 13.69 -5.71 -6.00
C TYR A 87 14.95 -6.06 -5.21
N GLY A 88 15.23 -5.35 -4.12
CA GLY A 88 16.36 -5.65 -3.23
C GLY A 88 16.27 -7.05 -2.62
N LEU A 89 15.07 -7.47 -2.20
CA LEU A 89 14.84 -8.83 -1.70
C LEU A 89 15.02 -9.90 -2.80
N TRP A 90 14.54 -9.65 -4.02
CA TRP A 90 14.70 -10.60 -5.14
C TRP A 90 16.15 -10.78 -5.57
N THR A 91 16.95 -9.72 -5.46
CA THR A 91 18.36 -9.73 -5.84
C THR A 91 19.28 -10.02 -4.65
N GLU A 92 18.71 -10.43 -3.52
CA GLU A 92 19.40 -10.81 -2.28
C GLU A 92 20.43 -9.75 -1.82
N GLN A 93 20.11 -8.47 -2.00
CA GLN A 93 20.98 -7.37 -1.61
C GLN A 93 20.84 -7.07 -0.12
N GLU A 94 21.94 -6.71 0.55
CA GLU A 94 21.97 -6.40 1.99
C GLU A 94 21.02 -5.27 2.39
N TRP A 95 20.83 -4.28 1.52
CA TRP A 95 19.92 -3.16 1.75
C TRP A 95 18.43 -3.54 1.52
N GLY A 96 18.16 -4.68 0.88
CA GLY A 96 16.82 -5.11 0.50
C GLY A 96 15.90 -5.31 1.71
N GLU A 97 16.42 -5.93 2.78
CA GLU A 97 15.66 -6.19 4.00
C GLU A 97 15.29 -4.89 4.75
N ALA A 98 16.23 -3.94 4.85
CA ALA A 98 15.98 -2.64 5.46
C ALA A 98 14.96 -1.82 4.63
N ALA A 99 15.12 -1.80 3.30
CA ALA A 99 14.19 -1.11 2.40
C ALA A 99 12.79 -1.72 2.46
N ALA A 100 12.68 -3.05 2.49
CA ALA A 100 11.40 -3.74 2.61
C ALA A 100 10.71 -3.47 3.94
N THR A 101 11.46 -3.49 5.03
CA THR A 101 10.93 -3.17 6.37
C THR A 101 10.39 -1.74 6.42
N ALA A 102 11.14 -0.76 5.90
CA ALA A 102 10.69 0.62 5.82
C ALA A 102 9.43 0.77 4.95
N ALA A 103 9.39 0.10 3.79
CA ALA A 103 8.25 0.15 2.88
C ALA A 103 6.98 -0.49 3.47
N LEU A 104 7.12 -1.62 4.17
CA LEU A 104 6.01 -2.28 4.86
C LEU A 104 5.50 -1.43 6.04
N GLY A 105 6.40 -0.77 6.78
CA GLY A 105 6.03 0.21 7.80
C GLY A 105 5.24 1.39 7.23
N ALA A 106 5.66 1.93 6.10
CA ALA A 106 4.93 2.98 5.39
C ALA A 106 3.54 2.50 4.93
N LEU A 107 3.44 1.28 4.40
CA LEU A 107 2.17 0.68 3.98
C LEU A 107 1.21 0.47 5.17
N LEU A 108 1.73 0.06 6.32
CA LEU A 108 0.98 -0.11 7.55
C LEU A 108 0.42 1.24 8.04
N TYR A 109 1.25 2.28 8.04
CA TYR A 109 0.81 3.66 8.34
C TYR A 109 -0.27 4.16 7.37
N LEU A 110 -0.09 3.97 6.06
CA LEU A 110 -1.08 4.35 5.05
C LEU A 110 -2.41 3.60 5.24
N SER A 111 -2.36 2.32 5.59
CA SER A 111 -3.55 1.51 5.86
C SER A 111 -4.34 2.07 7.04
N PHE A 112 -3.66 2.41 8.15
CA PHE A 112 -4.29 3.07 9.30
C PHE A 112 -4.89 4.43 8.97
N ARG A 113 -4.12 5.28 8.28
CA ARG A 113 -4.57 6.61 7.85
C ARG A 113 -5.86 6.51 7.01
N ASN A 114 -5.86 5.61 6.03
CA ASN A 114 -6.99 5.44 5.12
C ASN A 114 -8.22 4.85 5.83
N MET A 115 -8.05 3.99 6.83
CA MET A 115 -9.16 3.52 7.67
C MET A 115 -9.77 4.68 8.47
N GLY A 116 -8.93 5.52 9.07
CA GLY A 116 -9.38 6.70 9.80
C GLY A 116 -10.23 7.60 8.90
N SER A 117 -9.79 7.85 7.67
CA SER A 117 -10.59 8.61 6.70
C SER A 117 -11.90 7.92 6.33
N ALA A 118 -11.92 6.60 6.19
CA ALA A 118 -13.13 5.84 5.86
C ALA A 118 -14.17 5.85 7.00
N LEU A 119 -13.71 5.95 8.26
CA LEU A 119 -14.57 6.01 9.44
C LEU A 119 -15.18 7.40 9.67
N VAL A 120 -14.48 8.47 9.26
CA VAL A 120 -14.90 9.87 9.47
C VAL A 120 -15.80 10.39 8.34
N ASP A 121 -15.84 9.72 7.19
CA ASP A 121 -16.61 10.19 6.04
C ASP A 121 -18.12 9.96 6.24
N ASP A 122 -18.77 10.96 6.86
CA ASP A 122 -20.16 10.97 7.35
C ASP A 122 -21.23 11.06 6.24
N THR A 123 -20.87 10.71 4.99
CA THR A 123 -21.71 10.96 3.82
C THR A 123 -22.88 10.00 3.64
N GLY A 124 -23.12 9.05 4.55
CA GLY A 124 -24.29 8.16 4.57
C GLY A 124 -24.47 7.19 3.38
N GLU A 125 -23.79 7.42 2.26
CA GLU A 125 -23.91 6.67 1.01
C GLU A 125 -22.83 5.60 0.82
N LYS A 126 -21.79 5.59 1.67
CA LYS A 126 -20.67 4.67 1.50
C LYS A 126 -20.86 3.39 2.33
N ASN A 127 -20.80 2.25 1.65
CA ASN A 127 -20.60 0.95 2.30
C ASN A 127 -19.22 0.93 2.98
N VAL A 128 -19.17 1.40 4.24
CA VAL A 128 -17.97 1.46 5.08
C VAL A 128 -17.22 0.12 5.10
N LEU A 129 -17.95 -1.00 5.22
CA LEU A 129 -17.38 -2.34 5.18
C LEU A 129 -16.59 -2.63 3.90
N ALA A 130 -17.09 -2.17 2.74
CA ALA A 130 -16.42 -2.40 1.46
C ALA A 130 -15.13 -1.59 1.32
N GLU A 131 -15.01 -0.46 2.02
CA GLU A 131 -13.78 0.37 2.04
C GLU A 131 -12.81 -0.09 3.13
N MET A 132 -13.29 -0.56 4.28
CA MET A 132 -12.45 -1.00 5.39
C MET A 132 -11.82 -2.38 5.17
N MET A 133 -12.56 -3.37 4.64
CA MET A 133 -12.04 -4.73 4.41
C MET A 133 -10.65 -4.77 3.73
N PRO A 134 -10.45 -4.11 2.56
CA PRO A 134 -9.15 -4.14 1.89
C PRO A 134 -8.04 -3.50 2.71
N LEU A 135 -8.35 -2.44 3.46
CA LEU A 135 -7.39 -1.77 4.33
C LEU A 135 -7.01 -2.66 5.50
N THR A 136 -7.96 -3.41 6.08
CA THR A 136 -7.69 -4.34 7.18
C THR A 136 -6.81 -5.49 6.73
N ILE A 137 -7.07 -6.01 5.54
CA ILE A 137 -6.24 -7.06 4.93
C ILE A 137 -4.82 -6.54 4.69
N SER A 138 -4.67 -5.34 4.12
CA SER A 138 -3.36 -4.70 3.90
C SER A 138 -2.62 -4.48 5.23
N LEU A 139 -3.34 -4.03 6.25
CA LEU A 139 -2.80 -3.78 7.59
C LEU A 139 -2.27 -5.06 8.25
N VAL A 140 -3.09 -6.12 8.28
CA VAL A 140 -2.70 -7.41 8.87
C VAL A 140 -1.56 -8.03 8.08
N GLY A 141 -1.63 -8.02 6.75
CA GLY A 141 -0.57 -8.58 5.89
C GLY A 141 0.77 -7.87 6.06
N SER A 142 0.78 -6.54 6.09
CA SER A 142 2.01 -5.76 6.33
C SER A 142 2.57 -5.99 7.73
N ALA A 143 1.71 -6.05 8.77
CA ALA A 143 2.14 -6.35 10.14
C ALA A 143 2.76 -7.75 10.26
N MET A 144 2.17 -8.76 9.61
CA MET A 144 2.73 -10.11 9.58
C MET A 144 4.07 -10.17 8.85
N CYS A 145 4.19 -9.51 7.69
CA CYS A 145 5.46 -9.44 6.96
C CYS A 145 6.56 -8.76 7.80
N LEU A 146 6.23 -7.67 8.49
CA LEU A 146 7.15 -7.02 9.43
C LEU A 146 7.56 -7.94 10.57
N GLY A 147 6.63 -8.72 11.13
CA GLY A 147 6.94 -9.71 12.16
C GLY A 147 7.97 -10.74 11.69
N VAL A 148 7.91 -11.17 10.42
CA VAL A 148 8.89 -12.08 9.81
C VAL A 148 10.27 -11.43 9.67
N PHE A 149 10.33 -10.13 9.40
CA PHE A 149 11.60 -9.39 9.32
C PHE A 149 12.21 -9.09 10.68
N ILE A 150 11.40 -8.81 11.71
CA ILE A 150 11.90 -8.47 13.06
C ILE A 150 12.31 -9.71 13.86
N ALA A 151 11.68 -10.86 13.61
CA ALA A 151 11.96 -12.09 14.37
C ALA A 151 13.25 -12.83 13.93
N HIS A 152 14.00 -12.29 12.97
CA HIS A 152 15.24 -12.84 12.43
C HIS A 152 16.32 -11.76 12.45
#